data_AF-A0A1E3VHP0-F1
#
_entry.id   AF-A0A1E3VHP0-F1
#
_cell.length_a   1.000
_cell.length_b   1.000
_cell.length_c   1.000
_cell.angle_alpha   90.00
_cell.angle_beta   90.00
_cell.angle_gamma   90.00
#
_symmetry.space_group_name_H-M   'P 1'
#
loop_
_entity.id
_entity.type
_entity.pdbx_description
1 polymer ?
#
loop_
_entity_poly.entity_id
_entity_poly.type
_entity_poly.pdbx_seq_one_letter_code
_entity_poly.pdbx_strand_id
1 'polypeptide(L)'
;MIHATRSWDVAPEIIVPVCGPQYLERHGCLEDASRLAQPTFLHLTDHQKDQWKPFLGASYPEISSGGTSNQFSDYAVILQAASQGKGVGLGWISVIANALRQGVLTRASVVQVDTGRIHRLITPRNRVLPSPTRKICEWLQSRMATDSDLLEIRTGASMQGRAHDRGIAQTLLASKE
;
A
#
# COMPACT_ATOMS: atom_id res chain seq x y z
N MET A 1 -9.33 8.94 33.27
CA MET A 1 -8.19 8.02 33.45
C MET A 1 -7.86 7.40 32.12
N ILE A 2 -6.70 7.70 31.53
CA ILE A 2 -6.26 7.09 30.28
C ILE A 2 -5.57 5.78 30.67
N HIS A 3 -6.19 4.64 30.36
CA HIS A 3 -5.56 3.35 30.60
C HIS A 3 -4.34 3.21 29.68
N ALA A 4 -3.13 3.18 30.26
CA ALA A 4 -1.92 2.95 29.49
C ALA A 4 -2.02 1.58 28.79
N THR A 5 -1.85 1.55 27.47
CA THR A 5 -1.88 0.34 26.64
C THR A 5 -0.46 -0.11 26.30
N ARG A 6 -0.28 -1.42 26.08
CA ARG A 6 0.92 -1.97 25.44
C ARG A 6 0.59 -2.24 23.98
N SER A 7 1.54 -1.99 23.09
CA SER A 7 1.35 -2.20 21.66
C SER A 7 2.51 -2.92 20.97
N TRP A 8 2.20 -3.67 19.91
CA TRP A 8 3.18 -4.18 18.94
C TRP A 8 2.81 -3.69 17.55
N ASP A 9 3.78 -3.12 16.86
CA ASP A 9 3.63 -2.71 15.46
C ASP A 9 3.71 -3.95 14.57
N VAL A 10 2.71 -4.16 13.72
CA VAL A 10 2.55 -5.39 12.93
C VAL A 10 2.93 -5.16 11.48
N ALA A 11 2.36 -4.14 10.85
CA ALA A 11 2.57 -3.85 9.45
C ALA A 11 2.27 -2.38 9.13
N PRO A 12 3.04 -1.72 8.26
CA PRO A 12 2.65 -0.44 7.69
C PRO A 12 1.37 -0.59 6.84
N GLU A 13 0.62 0.49 6.69
CA GLU A 13 -0.52 0.56 5.78
C GLU A 13 -0.01 0.96 4.38
N ILE A 14 0.16 -0.05 3.53
CA ILE A 14 0.57 0.10 2.14
C ILE A 14 -0.59 -0.28 1.22
N ILE A 15 -0.90 0.60 0.27
CA ILE A 15 -1.99 0.46 -0.69
C ILE A 15 -1.41 0.36 -2.11
N VAL A 16 -1.88 -0.63 -2.87
CA VAL A 16 -1.46 -0.89 -4.26
C VAL A 16 -2.67 -1.15 -5.17
N PRO A 17 -2.67 -0.70 -6.43
CA PRO A 17 -3.66 -1.13 -7.41
C PRO A 17 -3.48 -2.61 -7.77
N VAL A 18 -4.56 -3.38 -7.75
CA VAL A 18 -4.54 -4.83 -8.03
C VAL A 18 -5.69 -5.28 -8.92
N CYS A 19 -5.43 -6.32 -9.70
CA CYS A 19 -6.40 -7.00 -10.55
C CYS A 19 -6.05 -8.49 -10.68
N GLY A 20 -6.92 -9.28 -11.31
CA GLY A 20 -6.59 -10.63 -11.73
C GLY A 20 -5.63 -10.63 -12.93
N PRO A 21 -4.77 -11.65 -13.12
CA PRO A 21 -3.83 -11.71 -14.23
C PRO A 21 -4.48 -11.51 -15.61
N GLN A 22 -5.70 -12.03 -15.80
CA GLN A 22 -6.43 -11.94 -17.06
C GLN A 22 -6.85 -10.51 -17.41
N TYR A 23 -7.02 -9.65 -16.40
CA TYR A 23 -7.30 -8.23 -16.64
C TYR A 23 -6.05 -7.53 -17.17
N LEU A 24 -4.90 -7.78 -16.52
CA LEU A 24 -3.62 -7.19 -16.91
C LEU A 24 -3.22 -7.60 -18.34
N GLU A 25 -3.44 -8.85 -18.73
CA GLU A 25 -3.21 -9.34 -20.09
C GLU A 25 -4.03 -8.59 -21.16
N ARG A 26 -5.29 -8.26 -20.83
CA ARG A 26 -6.23 -7.60 -21.75
C ARG A 26 -6.05 -6.09 -21.82
N HIS A 27 -5.76 -5.46 -20.69
CA HIS A 27 -5.81 -4.00 -20.54
C HIS A 27 -4.44 -3.35 -20.29
N GLY A 28 -3.39 -4.13 -20.05
CA GLY A 28 -2.10 -3.59 -19.63
C GLY A 28 -2.12 -3.05 -18.21
N CYS A 29 -0.96 -2.54 -17.76
CA CYS A 29 -0.84 -1.86 -16.47
C CYS A 29 -1.41 -0.44 -16.53
N LEU A 30 -1.67 0.18 -15.38
CA LEU A 30 -2.22 1.53 -15.29
C LEU A 30 -1.26 2.60 -15.88
N GLU A 31 0.03 2.30 -15.99
CA GLU A 31 1.02 3.17 -16.61
C GLU A 31 1.00 3.08 -18.15
N ASP A 32 0.43 2.02 -18.72
CA ASP A 32 0.34 1.85 -20.17
C ASP A 32 -0.87 2.61 -20.74
N ALA A 33 -0.68 3.92 -20.90
CA ALA A 33 -1.70 4.82 -21.44
C ALA A 33 -2.24 4.38 -22.81
N SER A 34 -1.47 3.62 -23.61
CA SER A 34 -1.89 3.16 -24.93
C SER A 34 -2.95 2.05 -24.87
N ARG A 35 -2.99 1.29 -23.76
CA ARG A 35 -3.93 0.18 -23.55
C ARG A 35 -5.01 0.51 -22.51
N LEU A 36 -4.80 1.55 -21.72
CA LEU A 36 -5.69 1.99 -20.66
C LEU A 36 -6.81 2.93 -21.12
N ALA A 37 -7.39 2.70 -22.30
CA ALA A 37 -8.38 3.62 -22.86
C ALA A 37 -9.63 3.76 -21.97
N GLN A 38 -10.07 2.68 -21.29
CA GLN A 38 -11.23 2.68 -20.38
C GLN A 38 -11.08 1.65 -19.25
N PRO A 39 -10.30 1.94 -18.20
CA PRO A 39 -10.20 1.04 -17.05
C PRO A 39 -11.52 0.97 -16.28
N THR A 40 -11.77 -0.19 -15.67
CA THR A 40 -12.89 -0.39 -14.75
C THR A 40 -12.34 -0.37 -13.34
N PHE A 41 -12.66 0.67 -12.57
CA PHE A 41 -12.29 0.77 -11.16
C PHE A 41 -13.36 0.18 -10.26
N LEU A 42 -12.90 -0.56 -9.26
CA LEU A 42 -13.72 -1.17 -8.22
C LEU A 42 -13.50 -0.40 -6.92
N HIS A 43 -14.56 0.22 -6.42
CA HIS A 43 -14.53 1.12 -5.28
C HIS A 43 -15.33 0.57 -4.11
N LEU A 44 -14.87 0.84 -2.89
CA LEU A 44 -15.71 0.69 -1.71
C LEU A 44 -16.60 1.94 -1.59
N THR A 45 -17.89 1.77 -1.32
CA THR A 45 -18.88 2.87 -1.29
C THR A 45 -18.46 4.02 -0.37
N ASP A 46 -17.83 3.71 0.77
CA ASP A 46 -17.41 4.72 1.77
C ASP A 46 -16.06 5.38 1.45
N HIS A 47 -15.40 4.99 0.36
CA HIS A 47 -14.09 5.52 -0.02
C HIS A 47 -14.22 6.62 -1.08
N GLN A 48 -13.50 7.72 -0.87
CA GLN A 48 -13.45 8.81 -1.84
C GLN A 48 -12.75 8.36 -3.14
N LYS A 49 -13.30 8.76 -4.29
CA LYS A 49 -12.69 8.50 -5.61
C LYS A 49 -11.26 9.04 -5.72
N ASP A 50 -10.97 10.11 -4.98
CA ASP A 50 -9.65 10.76 -4.91
C ASP A 50 -8.52 9.86 -4.41
N GLN A 51 -8.82 8.69 -3.84
CA GLN A 51 -7.82 7.67 -3.49
C GLN A 51 -7.05 7.17 -4.72
N TRP A 52 -7.57 7.35 -5.94
CA TRP A 52 -6.88 6.98 -7.17
C TRP A 52 -5.89 8.04 -7.67
N LYS A 53 -5.97 9.29 -7.18
CA LYS A 53 -5.08 10.39 -7.60
C LYS A 53 -3.60 10.03 -7.51
N PRO A 54 -3.08 9.43 -6.41
CA PRO A 54 -1.66 9.10 -6.31
C PRO A 54 -1.20 8.05 -7.33
N PHE A 55 -2.10 7.19 -7.80
CA PHE A 55 -1.79 6.10 -8.73
C PHE A 55 -1.92 6.50 -10.20
N LEU A 56 -2.81 7.45 -10.49
CA LEU A 56 -3.08 7.90 -11.87
C LEU A 56 -2.37 9.21 -12.22
N GLY A 57 -1.91 9.98 -11.23
CA GLY A 57 -1.16 11.22 -11.45
C GLY A 57 -1.88 12.20 -12.36
N ALA A 58 -1.18 12.67 -13.40
CA ALA A 58 -1.71 13.62 -14.38
C ALA A 58 -2.88 13.06 -15.20
N SER A 59 -3.00 11.74 -15.34
CA SER A 59 -4.08 11.08 -16.08
C SER A 59 -5.36 10.95 -15.27
N TYR A 60 -5.34 11.26 -13.96
CA TYR A 60 -6.51 11.15 -13.09
C TYR A 60 -7.75 11.89 -13.60
N PRO A 61 -7.69 13.17 -14.03
CA PRO A 61 -8.89 13.89 -14.46
C PRO A 61 -9.60 13.21 -15.63
N GLU A 62 -8.84 12.83 -16.66
CA GLU A 62 -9.36 12.15 -17.85
C GLU A 62 -9.95 10.77 -17.48
N ILE A 63 -9.18 9.96 -16.76
CA ILE A 63 -9.58 8.60 -16.39
C ILE A 63 -10.77 8.60 -15.41
N SER A 64 -10.84 9.55 -14.49
CA SER A 64 -11.97 9.69 -13.55
C SER A 64 -13.27 10.11 -14.25
N SER A 65 -13.16 10.71 -15.44
CA SER A 65 -14.30 11.15 -16.25
C SER A 65 -14.74 10.13 -17.31
N GLY A 66 -13.81 9.33 -17.85
CA GLY A 66 -14.07 8.36 -18.92
C GLY A 66 -14.05 6.89 -18.50
N GLY A 67 -13.54 6.56 -17.31
CA GLY A 67 -13.49 5.19 -16.78
C GLY A 67 -14.81 4.72 -16.18
N THR A 68 -15.04 3.40 -16.17
CA THR A 68 -16.20 2.81 -15.47
C THR A 68 -15.86 2.65 -14.00
N SER A 69 -16.72 3.13 -13.09
CA SER A 69 -16.52 3.03 -11.65
C SER A 69 -17.66 2.24 -11.02
N ASN A 70 -17.39 1.00 -10.61
CA ASN A 70 -18.34 0.17 -9.87
C ASN A 70 -18.11 0.31 -8.36
N GLN A 71 -19.18 0.55 -7.61
CA GLN A 71 -19.12 0.68 -6.15
C GLN A 71 -19.71 -0.56 -5.48
N PHE A 72 -19.06 -1.01 -4.41
CA PHE A 72 -19.46 -2.14 -3.61
C PHE A 72 -19.40 -1.75 -2.13
N SER A 73 -20.33 -2.27 -1.32
CA SER A 73 -20.34 -2.03 0.12
C SER A 73 -19.39 -2.94 0.90
N ASP A 74 -18.82 -3.96 0.25
CA ASP A 74 -17.98 -4.99 0.89
C ASP A 74 -16.65 -5.14 0.14
N TYR A 75 -15.56 -5.07 0.90
CA TYR A 75 -14.21 -5.20 0.36
C TYR A 75 -13.91 -6.60 -0.19
N ALA A 76 -14.49 -7.65 0.38
CA ALA A 76 -14.32 -9.02 -0.13
C ALA A 76 -14.89 -9.16 -1.54
N VAL A 77 -16.01 -8.48 -1.84
CA VAL A 77 -16.62 -8.46 -3.18
C VAL A 77 -15.71 -7.75 -4.19
N ILE A 78 -15.04 -6.67 -3.77
CA ILE A 78 -14.05 -5.97 -4.61
C ILE A 78 -12.89 -6.91 -4.96
N LEU A 79 -12.32 -7.59 -3.96
CA LEU A 79 -11.21 -8.52 -4.18
C LEU A 79 -11.61 -9.69 -5.08
N GLN A 80 -12.80 -10.23 -4.89
CA GLN A 80 -13.34 -11.29 -5.74
C GLN A 80 -13.51 -10.81 -7.18
N ALA A 81 -14.17 -9.66 -7.40
CA ALA A 81 -14.36 -9.07 -8.72
C ALA A 81 -13.01 -8.76 -9.40
N ALA A 82 -12.04 -8.21 -8.66
CA ALA A 82 -10.70 -7.96 -9.15
C ALA A 82 -10.03 -9.26 -9.61
N SER A 83 -10.02 -10.30 -8.77
CA SER A 83 -9.41 -11.60 -9.09
C SER A 83 -10.05 -12.30 -10.30
N GLN A 84 -11.33 -12.03 -10.57
CA GLN A 84 -12.06 -12.53 -11.74
C GLN A 84 -11.91 -11.63 -12.98
N GLY A 85 -11.01 -10.65 -12.93
CA GLY A 85 -10.73 -9.74 -14.03
C GLY A 85 -11.88 -8.79 -14.38
N LYS A 86 -12.71 -8.43 -13.40
CA LYS A 86 -13.82 -7.46 -13.62
C LYS A 86 -13.39 -6.00 -13.50
N GLY A 87 -12.17 -5.75 -13.05
CA GLY A 87 -11.62 -4.41 -12.90
C GLY A 87 -10.39 -4.38 -12.02
N VAL A 88 -9.94 -3.16 -11.73
CA VAL A 88 -8.83 -2.86 -10.82
C VAL A 88 -9.40 -2.32 -9.50
N GLY A 89 -8.99 -2.92 -8.40
CA GLY A 89 -9.31 -2.45 -7.05
C GLY A 89 -8.07 -1.91 -6.33
N LEU A 90 -8.28 -1.19 -5.23
CA LEU A 90 -7.20 -0.84 -4.30
C LEU A 90 -7.00 -1.96 -3.27
N GLY A 91 -5.77 -2.42 -3.16
CA GLY A 91 -5.32 -3.53 -2.34
C GLY A 91 -4.52 -3.07 -1.14
N TRP A 92 -4.97 -3.38 0.08
CA TRP A 92 -4.17 -3.19 1.29
C TRP A 92 -3.25 -4.39 1.47
N ILE A 93 -1.94 -4.18 1.46
CA ILE A 93 -0.95 -5.27 1.51
C ILE A 93 -1.19 -6.20 2.70
N SER A 94 -1.53 -5.66 3.87
CA SER A 94 -1.86 -6.44 5.07
C SER A 94 -3.01 -7.44 4.89
N VAL A 95 -3.86 -7.23 3.88
CA VAL A 95 -5.01 -8.09 3.55
C VAL A 95 -4.71 -8.96 2.34
N ILE A 96 -4.10 -8.39 1.29
CA ILE A 96 -3.98 -9.06 -0.02
C ILE A 96 -2.66 -9.79 -0.23
N ALA A 97 -1.71 -9.73 0.71
CA ALA A 97 -0.38 -10.31 0.52
C ALA A 97 -0.41 -11.80 0.11
N ASN A 98 -1.26 -12.60 0.76
CA ASN A 98 -1.38 -14.01 0.40
C ASN A 98 -1.98 -14.21 -1.00
N ALA A 99 -2.94 -13.39 -1.42
CA ALA A 99 -3.56 -13.48 -2.74
C ALA A 99 -2.58 -13.09 -3.86
N LEU A 100 -1.72 -12.09 -3.61
CA LEU A 100 -0.61 -11.74 -4.49
C LEU A 100 0.39 -12.91 -4.60
N ARG A 101 0.78 -13.49 -3.48
CA ARG A 101 1.72 -14.63 -3.42
C ARG A 101 1.19 -15.87 -4.15
N GLN A 102 -0.12 -16.09 -4.10
CA GLN A 102 -0.78 -17.20 -4.80
C GLN A 102 -1.03 -16.91 -6.29
N GLY A 103 -0.78 -15.69 -6.78
CA GLY A 103 -1.07 -15.29 -8.15
C GLY A 103 -2.55 -15.14 -8.48
N VAL A 104 -3.42 -15.18 -7.46
CA VAL A 104 -4.87 -14.93 -7.62
C VAL A 104 -5.12 -13.44 -7.92
N LEU A 105 -4.30 -12.58 -7.34
CA LEU A 105 -4.19 -11.16 -7.68
C LEU A 105 -2.78 -10.88 -8.18
N THR A 106 -2.67 -9.85 -9.01
CA THR A 106 -1.40 -9.24 -9.43
C THR A 106 -1.50 -7.72 -9.30
N ARG A 107 -0.35 -7.06 -9.25
CA ARG A 107 -0.28 -5.60 -9.22
C ARG A 107 -0.68 -5.04 -10.59
N ALA A 108 -1.62 -4.11 -10.60
CA ALA A 108 -2.03 -3.39 -11.79
C ALA A 108 -1.17 -2.14 -12.06
N SER A 109 -0.31 -1.79 -11.10
CA SER A 109 0.58 -0.63 -11.15
C SER A 109 1.85 -0.88 -10.35
N VAL A 110 2.96 -0.25 -10.76
CA VAL A 110 4.21 -0.22 -10.01
C VAL A 110 4.15 0.78 -8.85
N VAL A 111 3.22 1.73 -8.90
CA VAL A 111 3.00 2.72 -7.85
C VAL A 111 2.39 2.03 -6.63
N GLN A 112 2.87 2.44 -5.46
CA GLN A 112 2.29 2.10 -4.17
C GLN A 112 2.23 3.34 -3.29
N VAL A 113 1.26 3.38 -2.39
CA VAL A 113 1.12 4.45 -1.41
C VAL A 113 1.37 3.88 -0.03
N ASP A 114 2.37 4.42 0.65
CA ASP A 114 2.54 4.30 2.10
C ASP A 114 1.77 5.45 2.76
N THR A 115 0.75 5.13 3.55
CA THR A 115 -0.07 6.17 4.19
C THR A 115 0.59 6.75 5.44
N GLY A 116 1.72 6.20 5.88
CA GLY A 116 2.37 6.49 7.15
C GLY A 116 1.64 5.91 8.37
N ARG A 117 0.50 5.21 8.17
CA ARG A 117 -0.20 4.51 9.26
C ARG A 117 0.38 3.12 9.48
N ILE A 118 0.19 2.60 10.69
CA ILE A 118 0.70 1.29 11.11
C ILE A 118 -0.43 0.50 11.79
N HIS A 119 -0.62 -0.74 11.35
CA HIS A 119 -1.45 -1.72 12.05
C HIS A 119 -0.75 -2.18 13.33
N ARG A 120 -1.50 -2.19 14.43
CA ARG A 120 -0.95 -2.40 15.77
C ARG A 120 -1.82 -3.34 16.58
N LEU A 121 -1.19 -4.30 17.25
CA LEU A 121 -1.85 -5.12 18.26
C LEU A 121 -1.82 -4.37 19.58
N ILE A 122 -2.98 -4.24 20.23
CA ILE A 122 -3.12 -3.50 21.49
C ILE A 122 -3.50 -4.50 22.59
N THR A 123 -2.80 -4.43 23.73
CA THR A 123 -3.14 -5.21 24.92
C THR A 123 -3.22 -4.33 26.18
N PRO A 124 -4.02 -4.75 27.18
CA PRO A 124 -4.04 -4.09 28.47
C PRO A 124 -2.65 -4.16 29.13
N ARG A 125 -2.12 -3.02 29.59
CA ARG A 125 -0.82 -2.98 30.27
C ARG A 125 -0.88 -3.38 31.74
N ASN A 126 -2.08 -3.38 32.33
CA ASN A 126 -2.31 -3.68 33.75
C ASN A 126 -2.31 -5.17 34.10
N ARG A 127 -2.04 -6.06 33.14
CA ARG A 127 -1.97 -7.50 33.35
C ARG A 127 -0.73 -8.08 32.69
N VAL A 128 -0.16 -9.10 33.34
CA VAL A 128 0.86 -9.93 32.70
C VAL A 128 0.21 -10.60 31.50
N LEU A 129 0.78 -10.37 30.32
CA LEU A 129 0.29 -10.96 29.10
C LEU A 129 0.51 -12.49 29.15
N PRO A 130 -0.54 -13.32 29.02
CA PRO A 130 -0.39 -14.77 29.01
C PRO A 130 0.57 -15.22 27.91
N SER A 131 1.34 -16.27 28.19
CA SER A 131 2.32 -16.82 27.24
C SER A 131 1.70 -17.13 25.86
N PRO A 132 0.50 -17.76 25.75
CA PRO A 132 -0.13 -17.99 24.46
C PRO A 132 -0.43 -16.69 23.68
N THR A 133 -0.94 -15.66 24.36
CA THR A 133 -1.22 -14.36 23.73
C THR A 133 0.04 -13.70 23.22
N ARG A 134 1.13 -13.73 24.01
CA ARG A 134 2.44 -13.22 23.57
C ARG A 134 2.91 -13.91 22.29
N LYS A 135 2.87 -15.24 22.28
CA LYS A 135 3.30 -16.05 21.14
C LYS A 135 2.48 -15.75 19.89
N ILE A 136 1.17 -15.53 20.02
CA ILE A 136 0.31 -15.12 18.89
C ILE A 136 0.72 -13.73 18.36
N CYS A 137 0.97 -12.76 19.24
CA CYS A 137 1.41 -11.43 18.82
C CYS A 137 2.76 -11.47 18.08
N GLU A 138 3.73 -12.22 18.62
CA GLU A 138 5.04 -12.41 18.00
C GLU A 138 4.93 -13.15 16.65
N TRP A 139 4.10 -14.19 16.58
CA TRP A 139 3.85 -14.93 15.35
C TRP A 139 3.20 -14.05 14.27
N LEU A 140 2.18 -13.25 14.62
CA LEU A 140 1.54 -12.33 13.67
C LEU A 140 2.51 -11.27 13.15
N GLN A 141 3.31 -10.67 14.03
CA GLN A 141 4.33 -9.71 13.65
C GLN A 141 5.37 -10.33 12.71
N SER A 142 5.87 -11.52 13.04
CA SER A 142 6.81 -12.26 12.18
C SER A 142 6.20 -12.60 10.82
N ARG A 143 4.94 -13.05 10.80
CA ARG A 143 4.27 -13.41 9.55
C ARG A 143 4.10 -12.22 8.62
N MET A 144 3.71 -11.07 9.15
CA MET A 144 3.53 -9.83 8.37
C MET A 144 4.85 -9.24 7.88
N ALA A 145 5.92 -9.37 8.66
CA ALA A 145 7.27 -9.02 8.20
C ALA A 145 7.67 -9.89 7.00
N THR A 146 7.50 -11.22 7.09
CA THR A 146 7.79 -12.15 5.99
C THR A 146 6.98 -11.81 4.73
N ASP A 147 5.68 -11.56 4.86
CA ASP A 147 4.83 -11.23 3.72
C ASP A 147 5.24 -9.89 3.07
N SER A 148 5.70 -8.91 3.87
CA SER A 148 6.18 -7.61 3.36
C SER A 148 7.51 -7.74 2.60
N ASP A 149 8.44 -8.54 3.12
CA ASP A 149 9.74 -8.78 2.50
C ASP A 149 9.59 -9.51 1.15
N LEU A 150 8.75 -10.54 1.11
CA LEU A 150 8.50 -11.34 -0.11
C LEU A 150 7.86 -10.53 -1.23
N LEU A 151 7.12 -9.47 -0.90
CA LEU A 151 6.46 -8.60 -1.86
C LEU A 151 7.29 -7.34 -2.17
N GLU A 152 8.54 -7.29 -1.71
CA GLU A 152 9.48 -6.18 -1.89
C GLU A 152 8.86 -4.81 -1.52
N ILE A 153 8.07 -4.80 -0.45
CA ILE A 153 7.30 -3.62 -0.05
C ILE A 153 8.23 -2.54 0.48
N ARG A 154 8.49 -1.54 -0.35
CA ARG A 154 9.26 -0.35 0.02
C ARG A 154 8.43 0.58 0.92
N THR A 155 8.73 0.62 2.20
CA THR A 155 8.18 1.66 3.09
C THR A 155 8.86 2.99 2.84
N GLY A 156 8.08 4.07 2.92
CA GLY A 156 8.49 5.44 2.61
C GLY A 156 9.37 6.10 3.67
N ALA A 157 10.01 5.36 4.57
CA ALA A 157 10.94 5.90 5.56
C ALA A 157 12.31 6.24 4.93
N SER A 158 12.33 6.94 3.80
CA SER A 158 13.53 7.61 3.25
C SER A 158 13.17 8.58 2.11
N MET A 159 12.34 9.58 2.40
CA MET A 159 12.24 10.81 1.59
C MET A 159 12.33 12.07 2.48
N GLN A 160 13.10 11.99 3.57
CA GLN A 160 13.65 13.12 4.32
C GLN A 160 14.92 12.65 5.04
N GLY A 161 16.08 13.22 4.66
CA GLY A 161 17.31 13.09 5.46
C GLY A 161 18.50 12.35 4.82
N ARG A 162 18.93 12.75 3.63
CA ARG A 162 20.37 12.77 3.25
C ARG A 162 20.67 13.95 2.33
N ALA A 163 20.55 15.15 2.90
CA ALA A 163 21.16 16.36 2.38
C ALA A 163 21.76 17.14 3.56
N HIS A 164 22.61 16.46 4.33
CA HIS A 164 23.63 17.17 5.10
C HIS A 164 24.83 16.25 5.23
N ASP A 165 25.97 16.82 4.87
CA ASP A 165 27.29 16.36 5.21
C ASP A 165 27.87 15.22 4.37
N ARG A 166 28.41 15.59 3.21
CA ARG A 166 29.81 15.29 2.83
C ARG A 166 30.18 15.98 1.53
N GLY A 167 31.15 16.88 1.63
CA GLY A 167 32.08 17.18 0.55
C GLY A 167 32.04 18.61 0.01
N ILE A 168 32.68 19.55 0.71
CA ILE A 168 33.65 20.46 0.08
C ILE A 168 34.80 20.66 1.08
N ALA A 169 35.86 19.89 0.90
CA ALA A 169 37.20 20.32 1.27
C ALA A 169 37.87 20.85 0.00
N GLN A 170 38.71 21.88 0.18
CA GLN A 170 39.51 22.62 -0.81
C GLN A 170 38.74 23.68 -1.62
N THR A 171 39.22 24.91 -1.86
CA THR A 171 40.40 25.72 -1.47
C THR A 171 40.13 27.14 -2.03
N LEU A 172 40.87 28.16 -1.58
CA LEU A 172 41.02 29.53 -2.15
C LEU A 172 39.90 30.52 -1.76
N LEU A 173 40.12 31.76 -1.29
CA LEU A 173 41.25 32.71 -1.22
C LEU A 173 40.94 33.68 -0.06
N ALA A 174 41.88 33.99 0.82
CA ALA A 174 42.69 35.21 0.79
C ALA A 174 41.92 36.55 0.69
N SER A 175 42.16 37.37 1.73
CA SER A 175 42.30 38.84 1.73
C SER A 175 41.12 39.71 2.20
N LYS A 176 41.50 40.63 3.11
CA LYS A 176 40.87 41.87 3.61
C LYS A 176 40.08 41.68 4.91
N GLU A 177 40.48 42.21 6.07
CA GLU A 177 41.55 43.13 6.51
C GLU A 177 42.00 42.75 7.92
#